data_AF-A0A2M7L997-F1
#
_entry.id   AF-A0A2M7L997-F1
#
_cell.length_a   1.000
_cell.length_b   1.000
_cell.length_c   1.000
_cell.angle_alpha   90.00
_cell.angle_beta   90.00
_cell.angle_gamma   90.00
#
_symmetry.space_group_name_H-M   'P 1'
#
loop_
_entity.id
_entity.type
_entity.pdbx_description
1 polymer ?
#
loop_
_entity_poly.entity_id
_entity_poly.type
_entity_poly.pdbx_seq_one_letter_code
_entity_poly.pdbx_strand_id
1 'polypeptide(L)'
;MTGSIFPPEPKFRWGIVYATKKILIFSNKIEIWRSVVDIHIDWQGPLSLSEARALRSDEDYGLYQYYGDHPVYGANVLLYIGKASGQTFGHRISQHNWHSWIPTSTEIFVGRICAECHLEDREWERIIGLSEKIQIFAHSPAFNAANLNKIGHEGDDVRVLNWGKRKSLFPEVSISRWEGGCTLGHDLPRNLIPRTQSRDENR
;
A
#
# COMPACT_ATOMS: atom_id res chain seq x y z
N MET A 1 -15.26 50.50 6.50
CA MET A 1 -14.76 49.30 7.22
C MET A 1 -14.72 48.16 6.22
N THR A 2 -13.55 47.90 5.63
CA THR A 2 -13.34 46.85 4.63
C THR A 2 -12.95 45.55 5.34
N GLY A 3 -13.87 44.59 5.40
CA GLY A 3 -13.59 43.24 5.88
C GLY A 3 -12.93 42.42 4.77
N SER A 4 -11.73 41.91 5.03
CA SER A 4 -10.98 41.07 4.09
C SER A 4 -11.66 39.72 3.90
N ILE A 5 -11.99 39.38 2.65
CA ILE A 5 -12.33 38.03 2.22
C ILE A 5 -11.02 37.37 1.80
N PHE A 6 -10.41 36.61 2.71
CA PHE A 6 -9.37 35.65 2.34
C PHE A 6 -9.98 34.24 2.42
N PRO A 7 -9.79 33.39 1.39
CA PRO A 7 -10.12 31.97 1.53
C PRO A 7 -9.24 31.36 2.63
N PRO A 8 -9.73 30.33 3.35
CA PRO A 8 -8.92 29.65 4.36
C PRO A 8 -7.66 29.06 3.72
N GLU A 9 -6.51 29.25 4.37
CA GLU A 9 -5.24 28.69 3.93
C GLU A 9 -5.32 27.14 3.83
N PRO A 10 -4.64 26.52 2.85
CA PRO A 10 -4.59 25.07 2.74
C PRO A 10 -3.88 24.47 3.96
N LYS A 11 -4.57 23.54 4.63
CA LYS A 11 -4.14 22.94 5.90
C LYS A 11 -3.12 21.82 5.66
N PHE A 12 -1.99 21.95 6.32
CA PHE A 12 -0.83 21.05 6.28
C PHE A 12 -1.16 19.62 6.73
N ARG A 13 -0.58 18.62 6.06
CA ARG A 13 -0.60 17.17 6.40
C ARG A 13 0.80 16.57 6.20
N TRP A 14 1.24 15.70 7.12
CA TRP A 14 2.63 15.23 7.31
C TRP A 14 2.91 13.76 6.91
N GLY A 15 4.20 13.41 6.67
CA GLY A 15 4.86 12.08 6.82
C GLY A 15 6.30 11.98 6.18
N ILE A 16 6.87 10.88 5.56
CA ILE A 16 8.03 10.63 4.58
C ILE A 16 7.85 9.68 3.30
N VAL A 17 8.01 10.10 2.00
CA VAL A 17 8.06 9.21 0.78
C VAL A 17 9.42 9.32 0.10
N TYR A 18 10.12 8.20 -0.13
CA TYR A 18 11.43 8.20 -0.80
C TYR A 18 11.32 7.81 -2.28
N ALA A 19 11.96 8.59 -3.15
CA ALA A 19 12.29 8.18 -4.51
C ALA A 19 13.81 8.22 -4.67
N THR A 20 14.46 7.06 -4.78
CA THR A 20 15.89 7.01 -5.08
C THR A 20 16.11 6.85 -6.58
N LYS A 21 16.65 7.88 -7.23
CA LYS A 21 17.27 7.74 -8.56
C LYS A 21 18.78 7.53 -8.37
N LYS A 22 19.26 6.32 -8.62
CA LYS A 22 20.69 6.02 -8.80
C LYS A 22 20.98 5.80 -10.28
N ILE A 23 21.82 6.65 -10.87
CA ILE A 23 22.41 6.42 -12.19
C ILE A 23 23.83 5.89 -11.93
N LEU A 24 24.08 4.62 -12.22
CA LEU A 24 25.42 4.02 -12.24
C LEU A 24 25.73 3.66 -13.70
N ILE A 25 26.70 4.37 -14.28
CA ILE A 25 27.18 4.09 -15.65
C ILE A 25 28.29 3.05 -15.54
N PHE A 26 27.98 1.80 -15.88
CA PHE A 26 28.99 0.80 -16.18
C PHE A 26 29.23 0.74 -17.70
N SER A 27 30.50 0.66 -18.07
CA SER A 27 30.97 0.55 -19.44
C SER A 27 30.20 -0.51 -20.25
N ASN A 28 29.60 -0.05 -21.36
CA ASN A 28 29.05 -0.81 -22.50
C ASN A 28 27.81 -1.72 -22.34
N LYS A 29 27.00 -1.56 -21.28
CA LYS A 29 25.59 -2.00 -21.28
C LYS A 29 24.72 -0.95 -20.60
N ILE A 30 23.76 -0.38 -21.34
CA ILE A 30 22.72 0.47 -20.77
C ILE A 30 21.71 -0.47 -20.09
N GLU A 31 21.93 -0.77 -18.81
CA GLU A 31 20.86 -1.27 -17.95
C GLU A 31 20.04 -0.07 -17.47
N ILE A 32 18.83 0.08 -18.01
CA ILE A 32 17.86 1.05 -17.51
C ILE A 32 17.32 0.47 -16.20
N TRP A 33 17.93 0.85 -15.07
CA TRP A 33 17.36 0.60 -13.75
C TRP A 33 16.11 1.47 -13.63
N ARG A 34 14.93 0.85 -13.55
CA ARG A 34 13.70 1.56 -13.18
C ARG A 34 13.89 2.15 -11.79
N SER A 35 13.45 3.39 -11.57
CA SER A 35 13.43 3.95 -10.21
C SER A 35 12.54 3.08 -9.33
N VAL A 36 12.89 2.99 -8.05
CA VAL A 36 12.03 2.34 -7.05
C VAL A 36 11.49 3.40 -6.13
N VAL A 37 10.18 3.38 -5.91
CA VAL A 37 9.48 4.27 -4.98
C VAL A 37 9.17 3.52 -3.70
N ASP A 38 9.61 4.06 -2.57
CA ASP A 38 9.35 3.46 -1.26
C ASP A 38 8.26 4.26 -0.53
N ILE A 39 7.18 3.55 -0.19
CA ILE A 39 6.09 4.07 0.62
C ILE A 39 6.21 3.48 2.02
N HIS A 40 6.44 4.33 3.02
CA HIS A 40 6.55 3.91 4.41
C HIS A 40 5.20 4.07 5.11
N ILE A 41 4.78 3.04 5.83
CA ILE A 41 3.54 3.07 6.61
C ILE A 41 3.86 2.70 8.05
N ASP A 42 3.56 3.61 8.99
CA ASP A 42 3.66 3.34 10.42
C ASP A 42 2.32 2.88 10.98
N TRP A 43 2.29 1.66 11.53
CA TRP A 43 1.08 1.02 12.02
C TRP A 43 0.91 1.16 13.53
N GLN A 44 -0.31 1.52 13.93
CA GLN A 44 -0.73 1.66 15.33
C GLN A 44 -1.92 0.76 15.65
N GLY A 45 -2.03 0.34 16.91
CA GLY A 45 -3.09 -0.56 17.41
C GLY A 45 -2.62 -1.50 18.52
N PRO A 46 -3.34 -2.60 18.80
CA PRO A 46 -4.71 -2.82 18.37
C PRO A 46 -5.62 -1.73 18.97
N LEU A 47 -6.58 -1.27 18.17
CA LEU A 47 -7.66 -0.40 18.60
C LEU A 47 -8.96 -1.22 18.64
N SER A 48 -9.80 -0.93 19.61
CA SER A 48 -11.20 -1.32 19.57
C SER A 48 -11.95 -0.57 18.47
N LEU A 49 -13.13 -1.08 18.09
CA LEU A 49 -13.98 -0.41 17.11
C LEU A 49 -14.40 1.00 17.53
N SER A 50 -14.65 1.23 18.83
CA SER A 50 -14.99 2.57 19.34
C SER A 50 -13.82 3.54 19.25
N GLU A 51 -12.61 3.12 19.62
CA GLU A 51 -11.40 3.93 19.49
C GLU A 51 -11.11 4.26 18.02
N ALA A 52 -11.18 3.27 17.13
CA ALA A 52 -10.97 3.49 15.70
C ALA A 52 -11.99 4.45 15.09
N ARG A 53 -13.25 4.41 15.55
CA ARG A 53 -14.31 5.35 15.13
C ARG A 53 -14.11 6.78 15.63
N ALA A 54 -13.35 6.96 16.70
CA ALA A 54 -13.03 8.26 17.26
C ALA A 54 -11.93 9.01 16.48
N LEU A 55 -11.16 8.30 15.63
CA LEU A 55 -10.10 8.88 14.81
C LEU A 55 -10.68 9.77 13.69
N ARG A 56 -10.81 11.07 13.97
CA ARG A 56 -11.43 12.07 13.08
C ARG A 56 -10.62 13.36 12.94
N SER A 57 -9.36 13.37 13.37
CA SER A 57 -8.45 14.50 13.18
C SER A 57 -7.98 14.63 11.72
N ASP A 58 -7.29 15.73 11.42
CA ASP A 58 -6.72 16.00 10.10
C ASP A 58 -5.57 15.03 9.72
N GLU A 59 -5.10 14.22 10.67
CA GLU A 59 -4.04 13.22 10.49
C GLU A 59 -4.58 11.78 10.40
N ASP A 60 -5.89 11.57 10.53
CA ASP A 60 -6.52 10.26 10.59
C ASP A 60 -6.85 9.70 9.20
N TYR A 61 -5.83 9.58 8.35
CA TYR A 61 -5.93 9.08 6.97
C TYR A 61 -4.83 8.05 6.68
N GLY A 62 -5.08 7.18 5.71
CA GLY A 62 -4.13 6.13 5.31
C GLY A 62 -4.83 4.78 5.09
N LEU A 63 -4.25 3.71 5.63
CA LEU A 63 -4.80 2.36 5.57
C LEU A 63 -5.31 1.88 6.93
N TYR A 64 -6.20 0.91 6.93
CA TYR A 64 -6.61 0.21 8.14
C TYR A 64 -6.72 -1.29 7.88
N GLN A 65 -6.41 -2.07 8.92
CA GLN A 65 -6.58 -3.52 8.96
C GLN A 65 -7.68 -3.86 9.95
N TYR A 66 -8.47 -4.88 9.63
CA TYR A 66 -9.48 -5.44 10.50
C TYR A 66 -9.21 -6.92 10.72
N TYR A 67 -9.08 -7.30 11.99
CA TYR A 67 -8.85 -8.65 12.44
C TYR A 67 -10.02 -9.17 13.28
N GLY A 68 -10.27 -10.46 13.17
CA GLY A 68 -11.31 -11.17 13.89
C GLY A 68 -11.33 -12.64 13.49
N ASP A 69 -12.37 -13.35 13.89
CA ASP A 69 -12.47 -14.79 13.66
C ASP A 69 -13.10 -15.11 12.30
N HIS A 70 -12.46 -15.99 11.54
CA HIS A 70 -12.99 -16.52 10.29
C HIS A 70 -13.39 -18.00 10.47
N PRO A 71 -14.60 -18.41 10.05
CA PRO A 71 -15.05 -19.80 10.22
C PRO A 71 -14.12 -20.86 9.61
N VAL A 72 -13.37 -20.49 8.57
CA VAL A 72 -12.44 -21.38 7.86
C VAL A 72 -10.98 -21.18 8.28
N TYR A 73 -10.57 -19.93 8.55
CA TYR A 73 -9.15 -19.61 8.75
C TYR A 73 -8.76 -19.53 10.24
N GLY A 74 -9.74 -19.63 11.14
CA GLY A 74 -9.52 -19.65 12.58
C GLY A 74 -9.64 -18.27 13.21
N ALA A 75 -9.16 -18.17 14.45
CA ALA A 75 -9.33 -16.99 15.29
C ALA A 75 -8.30 -15.88 14.97
N ASN A 76 -8.73 -14.63 15.15
CA ASN A 76 -7.89 -13.43 15.06
C ASN A 76 -7.02 -13.32 13.78
N VAL A 77 -7.61 -13.62 12.62
CA VAL A 77 -6.95 -13.56 11.30
C VAL A 77 -7.19 -12.22 10.61
N LEU A 78 -6.36 -11.89 9.62
CA LEU A 78 -6.53 -10.69 8.79
C LEU A 78 -7.71 -10.89 7.84
N LEU A 79 -8.75 -10.08 8.00
CA LEU A 79 -9.98 -10.24 7.24
C LEU A 79 -10.15 -9.15 6.20
N TYR A 80 -9.72 -7.94 6.52
CA TYR A 80 -9.90 -6.80 5.62
C TYR A 80 -8.75 -5.81 5.74
N ILE A 81 -8.29 -5.32 4.59
CA ILE A 81 -7.49 -4.11 4.47
C ILE A 81 -8.32 -3.10 3.67
N GLY A 82 -8.43 -1.88 4.18
CA GLY A 82 -9.07 -0.79 3.46
C GLY A 82 -8.29 0.51 3.55
N LYS A 83 -8.69 1.48 2.73
CA LYS A 83 -8.14 2.84 2.75
C LYS A 83 -9.13 3.91 3.21
N ALA A 84 -8.57 4.98 3.76
CA ALA A 84 -9.22 6.20 4.19
C ALA A 84 -8.42 7.40 3.66
N SER A 85 -8.65 7.79 2.41
CA SER A 85 -7.90 8.84 1.71
C SER A 85 -8.70 10.14 1.54
N GLY A 86 -9.98 10.04 1.13
CA GLY A 86 -10.91 11.17 1.03
C GLY A 86 -11.77 11.42 2.27
N GLN A 87 -11.69 10.56 3.27
CA GLN A 87 -12.40 10.63 4.55
C GLN A 87 -11.51 10.08 5.66
N THR A 88 -11.71 10.53 6.90
CA THR A 88 -10.91 10.01 8.03
C THR A 88 -11.20 8.54 8.31
N PHE A 89 -10.29 7.86 9.02
CA PHE A 89 -10.47 6.50 9.50
C PHE A 89 -11.82 6.32 10.18
N GLY A 90 -12.16 7.21 11.12
CA GLY A 90 -13.39 7.10 11.88
C GLY A 90 -14.64 7.18 11.02
N HIS A 91 -14.65 8.05 9.99
CA HIS A 91 -15.76 8.10 9.03
C HIS A 91 -15.82 6.84 8.18
N ARG A 92 -14.69 6.40 7.62
CA ARG A 92 -14.64 5.24 6.72
C ARG A 92 -15.00 3.93 7.43
N ILE A 93 -14.42 3.69 8.61
CA ILE A 93 -14.68 2.50 9.43
C ILE A 93 -16.14 2.45 9.90
N SER A 94 -16.79 3.61 10.09
CA SER A 94 -18.21 3.67 10.47
C SER A 94 -19.16 3.25 9.35
N GLN A 95 -18.74 3.27 8.08
CA GLN A 95 -19.57 2.89 6.93
C GLN A 95 -19.69 1.38 6.76
N HIS A 96 -18.80 0.61 7.39
CA HIS A 96 -18.79 -0.84 7.29
C HIS A 96 -19.66 -1.48 8.36
N ASN A 97 -20.41 -2.50 7.96
CA ASN A 97 -21.27 -3.28 8.85
C ASN A 97 -20.50 -4.45 9.50
N TRP A 98 -19.45 -4.14 10.25
CA TRP A 98 -18.52 -5.12 10.85
C TRP A 98 -19.21 -6.20 11.69
N HIS A 99 -20.25 -5.83 12.44
CA HIS A 99 -21.00 -6.74 13.32
C HIS A 99 -21.76 -7.83 12.56
N SER A 100 -22.12 -7.60 11.30
CA SER A 100 -22.75 -8.63 10.48
C SER A 100 -21.75 -9.67 9.99
N TRP A 101 -20.45 -9.38 10.08
CA TRP A 101 -19.42 -10.29 9.58
C TRP A 101 -18.95 -11.23 10.69
N ILE A 102 -18.85 -10.76 11.95
CA ILE A 102 -18.28 -11.56 13.06
C ILE A 102 -18.87 -11.15 14.42
N PRO A 103 -19.29 -12.13 15.26
CA PRO A 103 -19.84 -11.86 16.60
C PRO A 103 -18.81 -11.65 17.72
N THR A 104 -17.51 -11.73 17.45
CA THR A 104 -16.43 -11.72 18.47
C THR A 104 -15.63 -10.41 18.50
N SER A 105 -14.69 -10.32 19.45
CA SER A 105 -13.83 -9.13 19.64
C SER A 105 -12.97 -8.88 18.41
N THR A 106 -12.93 -7.63 17.96
CA THR A 106 -12.22 -7.21 16.75
C THR A 106 -11.01 -6.37 17.12
N GLU A 107 -9.93 -6.54 16.36
CA GLU A 107 -8.73 -5.71 16.50
C GLU A 107 -8.54 -4.90 15.23
N ILE A 108 -8.47 -3.59 15.38
CA ILE A 108 -8.24 -2.67 14.26
C ILE A 108 -6.84 -2.09 14.38
N PHE A 109 -6.13 -2.04 13.26
CA PHE A 109 -4.85 -1.34 13.16
C PHE A 109 -4.98 -0.25 12.11
N VAL A 110 -4.44 0.93 12.38
CA VAL A 110 -4.41 2.05 11.43
C VAL A 110 -2.97 2.32 11.04
N GLY A 111 -2.74 2.48 9.75
CA GLY A 111 -1.45 2.71 9.13
C GLY A 111 -1.43 4.08 8.49
N ARG A 112 -0.58 4.97 9.01
CA ARG A 112 -0.41 6.30 8.42
C ARG A 112 0.76 6.28 7.47
N ILE A 113 0.53 6.89 6.30
CA ILE A 113 1.59 7.07 5.33
C ILE A 113 2.54 8.11 5.87
N CYS A 114 3.81 7.75 5.89
CA CYS A 114 4.84 8.74 5.94
C CYS A 114 4.86 9.39 4.50
N ALA A 115 4.59 10.71 4.28
CA ALA A 115 5.20 11.62 3.23
C ALA A 115 6.01 12.94 3.61
N GLU A 116 7.30 13.11 3.20
CA GLU A 116 8.38 13.97 3.87
C GLU A 116 8.13 15.46 3.69
N CYS A 117 7.35 15.70 2.65
CA CYS A 117 6.79 16.94 2.23
C CYS A 117 5.28 16.76 2.14
N HIS A 118 4.60 17.89 2.11
CA HIS A 118 3.19 17.91 1.78
C HIS A 118 2.96 17.26 0.41
N LEU A 119 2.02 16.31 0.37
CA LEU A 119 1.54 15.73 -0.88
C LEU A 119 0.26 16.43 -1.30
N GLU A 120 0.22 16.83 -2.57
CA GLU A 120 -1.00 17.25 -3.24
C GLU A 120 -2.07 16.15 -3.17
N ASP A 121 -3.35 16.52 -3.10
CA ASP A 121 -4.47 15.58 -2.89
C ASP A 121 -4.48 14.41 -3.89
N ARG A 122 -4.16 14.68 -5.15
CA ARG A 122 -4.10 13.65 -6.20
C ARG A 122 -3.00 12.63 -5.93
N GLU A 123 -1.84 13.10 -5.47
CA GLU A 123 -0.70 12.25 -5.17
C GLU A 123 -0.93 11.46 -3.88
N TRP A 124 -1.54 12.09 -2.87
CA TRP A 124 -2.01 11.44 -1.65
C TRP A 124 -2.95 10.27 -1.94
N GLU A 125 -4.00 10.49 -2.74
CA GLU A 125 -4.95 9.46 -3.16
C GLU A 125 -4.25 8.34 -3.93
N ARG A 126 -3.31 8.71 -4.82
CA ARG A 126 -2.54 7.76 -5.62
C ARG A 126 -1.70 6.85 -4.74
N ILE A 127 -0.96 7.41 -3.79
CA ILE A 127 -0.04 6.67 -2.91
C ILE A 127 -0.84 5.76 -1.98
N ILE A 128 -1.87 6.26 -1.30
CA ILE A 128 -2.74 5.42 -0.46
C ILE A 128 -3.38 4.30 -1.28
N GLY A 129 -3.94 4.64 -2.45
CA GLY A 129 -4.59 3.66 -3.32
C GLY A 129 -3.64 2.58 -3.82
N LEU A 130 -2.39 2.93 -4.12
CA LEU A 130 -1.39 1.98 -4.55
C LEU A 130 -0.92 1.09 -3.40
N SER A 131 -0.69 1.67 -2.22
CA SER A 131 -0.35 0.90 -1.02
C SER A 131 -1.44 -0.10 -0.66
N GLU A 132 -2.72 0.29 -0.70
CA GLU A 132 -3.86 -0.61 -0.45
C GLU A 132 -3.81 -1.82 -1.39
N LYS A 133 -3.63 -1.57 -2.69
CA LYS A 133 -3.59 -2.63 -3.72
C LYS A 133 -2.46 -3.62 -3.49
N ILE A 134 -1.23 -3.13 -3.28
CA ILE A 134 -0.06 -3.98 -3.05
C ILE A 134 -0.28 -4.84 -1.80
N GLN A 135 -0.82 -4.24 -0.74
CA GLN A 135 -1.05 -4.93 0.53
C GLN A 135 -2.16 -5.98 0.42
N ILE A 136 -3.27 -5.69 -0.26
CA ILE A 136 -4.33 -6.66 -0.51
C ILE A 136 -3.81 -7.83 -1.33
N PHE A 137 -3.08 -7.56 -2.42
CA PHE A 137 -2.56 -8.63 -3.28
C PHE A 137 -1.57 -9.54 -2.52
N ALA A 138 -0.68 -8.95 -1.72
CA ALA A 138 0.34 -9.69 -0.99
C ALA A 138 -0.22 -10.58 0.13
N HIS A 139 -1.36 -10.22 0.72
CA HIS A 139 -1.88 -10.88 1.93
C HIS A 139 -3.24 -11.56 1.73
N SER A 140 -3.92 -11.28 0.62
CA SER A 140 -5.23 -11.82 0.26
C SER A 140 -6.22 -11.96 1.43
N PRO A 141 -6.59 -10.86 2.12
CA PRO A 141 -7.50 -10.91 3.25
C PRO A 141 -8.86 -11.50 2.87
N ALA A 142 -9.46 -12.27 3.78
CA ALA A 142 -10.63 -13.10 3.49
C ALA A 142 -11.85 -12.35 2.93
N PHE A 143 -12.07 -11.10 3.34
CA PHE A 143 -13.23 -10.29 2.96
C PHE A 143 -12.92 -9.18 1.94
N ASN A 144 -11.67 -9.06 1.49
CA ASN A 144 -11.37 -8.22 0.34
C ASN A 144 -11.80 -8.95 -0.94
N ALA A 145 -12.61 -8.32 -1.79
CA ALA A 145 -13.00 -8.88 -3.10
C ALA A 145 -12.26 -8.23 -4.28
N ALA A 146 -11.80 -6.98 -4.10
CA ALA A 146 -11.06 -6.23 -5.11
C ALA A 146 -9.55 -6.39 -4.95
N ASN A 147 -8.79 -6.20 -6.03
CA ASN A 147 -7.32 -6.21 -6.06
C ASN A 147 -6.64 -7.53 -5.61
N LEU A 148 -7.39 -8.62 -5.52
CA LEU A 148 -6.84 -9.95 -5.21
C LEU A 148 -6.04 -10.55 -6.38
N ASN A 149 -6.43 -10.24 -7.62
CA ASN A 149 -5.90 -10.91 -8.81
C ASN A 149 -4.93 -10.05 -9.62
N LYS A 150 -4.86 -8.74 -9.34
CA LYS A 150 -3.98 -7.80 -10.04
C LYS A 150 -3.82 -6.50 -9.24
N ILE A 151 -2.60 -5.98 -9.14
CA ILE A 151 -2.26 -4.62 -8.68
C ILE A 151 -2.46 -3.64 -9.84
N GLY A 152 -1.98 -3.99 -11.04
CA GLY A 152 -2.28 -3.26 -12.28
C GLY A 152 -1.61 -1.90 -12.37
N HIS A 153 -0.43 -1.76 -11.78
CA HIS A 153 0.38 -0.55 -11.87
C HIS A 153 1.27 -0.59 -13.09
N GLU A 154 1.17 0.44 -13.93
CA GLU A 154 2.07 0.67 -15.05
C GLU A 154 3.06 1.78 -14.64
N GLY A 155 4.34 1.44 -14.48
CA GLY A 155 5.33 2.42 -14.06
C GLY A 155 6.57 1.80 -13.42
N ASP A 156 7.20 2.62 -12.59
CA ASP A 156 8.31 2.25 -11.72
C ASP A 156 7.88 1.23 -10.67
N ASP A 157 8.85 0.48 -10.13
CA ASP A 157 8.53 -0.46 -9.06
C ASP A 157 8.20 0.32 -7.78
N VAL A 158 7.21 -0.16 -7.03
CA VAL A 158 6.78 0.46 -5.78
C VAL A 158 6.83 -0.57 -4.67
N ARG A 159 7.46 -0.18 -3.57
CA ARG A 159 7.59 -0.99 -2.36
C ARG A 159 6.84 -0.31 -1.22
N VAL A 160 6.15 -1.12 -0.44
CA VAL A 160 5.51 -0.71 0.81
C VAL A 160 6.30 -1.31 1.95
N LEU A 161 6.80 -0.43 2.82
CA LEU A 161 7.58 -0.78 4.00
C LEU A 161 6.69 -0.57 5.23
N ASN A 162 6.35 -1.67 5.90
CA ASN A 162 5.43 -1.72 7.03
C ASN A 162 6.21 -1.65 8.35
N TRP A 163 6.02 -0.55 9.08
CA TRP A 163 6.67 -0.27 10.36
C TRP A 163 5.68 -0.38 11.53
N GLY A 164 6.22 -0.32 12.75
CA GLY A 164 5.40 -0.30 13.96
C GLY A 164 4.59 -1.59 14.16
N LYS A 165 3.36 -1.45 14.64
CA LYS A 165 2.47 -2.55 15.02
C LYS A 165 1.73 -3.13 13.81
N ARG A 166 2.47 -3.61 12.81
CA ARG A 166 1.94 -4.14 11.52
C ARG A 166 1.22 -5.51 11.61
N LYS A 167 1.23 -6.16 12.78
CA LYS A 167 0.67 -7.49 13.03
C LYS A 167 1.12 -8.53 11.99
N SER A 168 0.20 -9.08 11.18
CA SER A 168 0.48 -10.18 10.25
C SER A 168 1.00 -9.70 8.90
N LEU A 169 1.03 -8.39 8.63
CA LEU A 169 1.56 -7.90 7.36
C LEU A 169 3.07 -8.20 7.26
N PHE A 170 3.54 -8.56 6.07
CA PHE A 170 4.96 -8.67 5.80
C PHE A 170 5.66 -7.32 6.04
N PRO A 171 6.91 -7.32 6.53
CA PRO A 171 7.67 -6.08 6.71
C PRO A 171 7.84 -5.27 5.42
N GLU A 172 7.94 -5.96 4.28
CA GLU A 172 8.11 -5.36 2.97
C GLU A 172 7.30 -6.14 1.92
N VAL A 173 6.59 -5.40 1.06
CA VAL A 173 5.90 -5.94 -0.12
C VAL A 173 6.12 -5.00 -1.30
N SER A 174 6.20 -5.54 -2.53
CA SER A 174 6.44 -4.73 -3.72
C SER A 174 5.67 -5.20 -4.93
N ILE A 175 5.53 -4.34 -5.94
CA ILE A 175 4.94 -4.72 -7.22
C ILE A 175 5.83 -5.79 -7.88
N SER A 176 7.14 -5.57 -7.95
CA SER A 176 8.08 -6.50 -8.59
C SER A 176 8.08 -7.90 -7.97
N ARG A 177 7.80 -8.02 -6.67
CA ARG A 177 7.72 -9.30 -5.96
C ARG A 177 6.52 -10.14 -6.41
N TRP A 178 5.44 -9.47 -6.79
CA TRP A 178 4.10 -10.07 -6.90
C TRP A 178 3.51 -10.02 -8.31
N GLU A 179 3.88 -9.02 -9.12
CA GLU A 179 3.55 -8.87 -10.54
C GLU A 179 4.78 -8.66 -11.44
N GLY A 180 5.98 -8.52 -10.86
CA GLY A 180 7.19 -8.49 -11.65
C GLY A 180 7.44 -9.86 -12.29
N GLY A 181 8.08 -9.90 -13.46
CA GLY A 181 8.41 -11.16 -14.14
C GLY A 181 9.34 -12.11 -13.36
N CYS A 182 9.69 -11.78 -12.12
CA CYS A 182 10.49 -12.61 -11.21
C CYS A 182 9.62 -13.31 -10.13
N THR A 183 8.30 -13.31 -10.28
CA THR A 183 7.37 -13.94 -9.33
C THR A 183 7.57 -15.45 -9.21
N LEU A 184 7.44 -15.94 -7.97
CA LEU A 184 7.55 -17.34 -7.54
C LEU A 184 6.90 -18.32 -8.54
N GLY A 185 7.72 -19.12 -9.22
CA GLY A 185 7.27 -20.20 -10.10
C GLY A 185 7.59 -20.00 -11.58
N HIS A 186 8.83 -20.36 -11.96
CA HIS A 186 9.19 -20.98 -13.23
C HIS A 186 9.22 -20.23 -14.56
N ASP A 187 9.15 -18.91 -14.64
CA ASP A 187 9.58 -18.22 -15.87
C ASP A 187 10.54 -17.07 -15.56
N LEU A 188 11.75 -17.15 -16.13
CA LEU A 188 12.60 -15.97 -16.22
C LEU A 188 11.85 -14.91 -17.04
N PRO A 189 11.89 -13.61 -16.66
CA PRO A 189 11.40 -12.56 -17.53
C PRO A 189 11.98 -12.77 -18.93
N ARG A 190 11.16 -12.73 -19.98
CA ARG A 190 11.63 -12.96 -21.38
C ARG A 190 12.82 -12.08 -21.76
N ASN A 191 12.94 -10.94 -21.09
CA ASN A 191 13.97 -9.92 -21.27
C ASN A 191 15.32 -10.30 -20.62
N LEU A 192 15.33 -11.28 -19.73
CA LEU A 192 16.50 -11.85 -19.06
C LEU A 192 16.92 -13.21 -19.66
N ILE A 193 16.16 -13.74 -20.63
CA ILE A 193 16.61 -14.89 -21.43
C ILE A 193 17.74 -14.37 -22.33
N PRO A 194 18.99 -14.84 -22.14
CA PRO A 194 20.06 -14.48 -23.07
C PRO A 194 19.61 -14.87 -24.46
N ARG A 195 19.65 -13.94 -25.42
CA ARG A 195 19.56 -14.33 -26.83
C ARG A 195 20.73 -15.26 -27.07
N THR A 196 20.49 -16.56 -27.05
CA THR A 196 21.44 -17.52 -27.58
C THR A 196 21.76 -17.02 -28.97
N GLN A 197 23.04 -16.72 -29.19
CA GLN A 197 23.56 -16.46 -30.52
C GLN A 197 23.11 -17.66 -31.36
N SER A 198 22.16 -17.43 -32.26
CA SER A 198 21.86 -18.39 -33.30
C SER A 198 23.17 -18.61 -34.03
N ARG A 199 23.78 -19.77 -33.78
CA ARG A 199 24.94 -20.23 -34.49
C ARG A 199 24.63 -20.12 -35.98
N ASP A 200 25.59 -19.57 -36.71
CA ASP A 200 25.69 -19.70 -38.15
C ASP A 200 25.52 -21.17 -38.55
N GLU A 201 24.34 -21.51 -39.07
CA GLU A 201 24.14 -22.66 -39.94
C GLU A 201 23.92 -22.12 -41.35
N ASN A 202 25.02 -21.64 -41.93
CA ASN A 202 25.24 -21.63 -43.36
C ASN A 202 26.52 -22.43 -43.63
N ARG A 203 26.36 -23.74 -43.81
CA ARG A 203 27.26 -24.59 -44.58
C ARG A 203 26.56 -25.83 -45.08
#